data_AF-A0A7J0AL90-F1
#
_entry.id   AF-A0A7J0AL90-F1
#
_cell.length_a   1.000
_cell.length_b   1.000
_cell.length_c   1.000
_cell.angle_alpha   90.00
_cell.angle_beta   90.00
_cell.angle_gamma   90.00
#
_symmetry.space_group_name_H-M   'P 1'
#
loop_
_entity.id
_entity.type
_entity.pdbx_description
1 polymer ?
#
loop_
_entity_poly.entity_id
_entity_poly.type
_entity_poly.pdbx_seq_one_letter_code
_entity_poly.pdbx_strand_id
1 'polypeptide(L)'
;MTDIEFQIEIERVSRLEGCLGIFRVGGDDMELFMGNVLTGHNADTPSPYDFAMGGRGLDPSIPVGADGTLIKPGIPVMVDVNGDYTGYMTDMTRCFVAGEPAEEAVRANELSVAICGELAAMMIPGTPARDLYARAALMAQQAGMADNFMGYRSHAGFVGHGVGIQVNELPVIAPRSRDIIEAGNVIALEPKFVIPGLGAVGIENTYIVTEQGGVSVTTAPQGIIKLD
;
A
#
# COMPACT_ATOMS: atom_id res chain seq x y z
N MET A 1 22.32 5.90 -0.32
CA MET A 1 21.24 5.78 0.66
C MET A 1 20.68 4.37 0.56
N THR A 2 20.53 3.66 1.68
CA THR A 2 19.79 2.39 1.77
C THR A 2 18.31 2.65 2.05
N ASP A 3 17.47 1.63 1.89
CA ASP A 3 16.06 1.68 2.31
C ASP A 3 15.89 1.99 3.81
N ILE A 4 16.77 1.45 4.68
CA ILE A 4 16.81 1.78 6.12
C ILE A 4 17.15 3.25 6.36
N GLU A 5 18.20 3.77 5.72
CA GLU A 5 18.59 5.18 5.89
C GLU A 5 17.45 6.11 5.45
N PHE A 6 16.73 5.74 4.39
CA PHE A 6 15.59 6.51 3.91
C PHE A 6 14.39 6.42 4.87
N GLN A 7 14.09 5.22 5.39
CA GLN A 7 13.04 5.01 6.39
C GLN A 7 13.27 5.84 7.66
N ILE A 8 14.52 5.88 8.16
CA ILE A 8 14.91 6.68 9.33
C ILE A 8 14.66 8.17 9.08
N GLU A 9 14.98 8.68 7.89
CA GLU A 9 14.75 10.10 7.58
C GLU A 9 13.25 10.43 7.48
N ILE A 10 12.44 9.55 6.90
CA ILE A 10 10.98 9.70 6.89
C ILE A 10 10.46 9.74 8.32
N GLU A 11 10.89 8.80 9.17
CA GLU A 11 10.49 8.76 10.57
C GLU A 11 10.87 10.05 11.30
N ARG A 12 12.13 10.46 11.18
CA ARG A 12 12.64 11.68 11.81
C ARG A 12 11.79 12.89 11.42
N VAL A 13 11.47 13.06 10.14
CA VAL A 13 10.64 14.17 9.67
C VAL A 13 9.22 14.04 10.21
N SER A 14 8.57 12.88 10.07
CA SER A 14 7.21 12.64 10.58
C SER A 14 7.09 12.95 12.07
N ARG A 15 8.08 12.55 12.87
CA ARG A 15 8.15 12.83 14.31
C ARG A 15 8.31 14.32 14.62
N LEU A 16 9.15 15.03 13.87
CA LEU A 16 9.32 16.49 14.03
C LEU A 16 8.07 17.26 13.65
N GLU A 17 7.30 16.76 12.67
CA GLU A 17 6.02 17.33 12.24
C GLU A 17 4.84 16.94 13.16
N GLY A 18 5.11 16.23 14.27
CA GLY A 18 4.13 15.98 15.33
C GLY A 18 3.49 14.59 15.33
N CYS A 19 4.02 13.62 14.58
CA CYS A 19 3.54 12.25 14.65
C CYS A 19 3.78 11.67 16.07
N LEU A 20 2.72 11.16 16.70
CA LEU A 20 2.69 10.56 18.04
C LEU A 20 3.41 9.21 18.11
N GLY A 21 3.56 8.53 16.95
CA GLY A 21 4.39 7.33 16.73
C GLY A 21 3.99 6.12 17.56
N ILE A 22 2.71 6.03 17.88
CA ILE A 22 2.08 4.82 18.39
C ILE A 22 1.21 4.32 17.25
N PHE A 23 1.50 3.12 16.75
CA PHE A 23 0.72 2.51 15.68
C PHE A 23 0.00 1.30 16.24
N ARG A 24 -1.32 1.27 16.05
CA ARG A 24 -2.15 0.12 16.44
C ARG A 24 -2.51 -0.62 15.19
N VAL A 25 -2.27 -1.92 15.17
CA VAL A 25 -2.67 -2.78 14.06
C VAL A 25 -3.84 -3.64 14.54
N GLY A 26 -4.83 -3.85 13.66
CA GLY A 26 -5.93 -4.77 13.95
C GLY A 26 -5.53 -6.21 13.67
N GLY A 27 -6.01 -7.15 14.48
CA GLY A 27 -5.60 -8.56 14.44
C GLY A 27 -4.63 -8.93 15.57
N ASP A 28 -4.24 -10.19 15.60
CA ASP A 28 -3.60 -10.78 16.78
C ASP A 28 -2.05 -10.81 16.71
N ASP A 29 -1.46 -10.75 15.50
CA ASP A 29 -0.08 -11.21 15.31
C ASP A 29 0.84 -10.24 14.53
N MET A 30 0.35 -9.09 14.05
CA MET A 30 1.18 -8.18 13.24
C MET A 30 1.82 -7.06 14.07
N GLU A 31 3.15 -7.03 14.04
CA GLU A 31 3.95 -5.93 14.55
C GLU A 31 4.28 -4.96 13.40
N LEU A 32 4.07 -3.66 13.64
CA LEU A 32 4.37 -2.60 12.68
C LEU A 32 4.95 -1.40 13.41
N PHE A 33 6.03 -0.86 12.86
CA PHE A 33 6.62 0.38 13.34
C PHE A 33 6.63 1.42 12.22
N MET A 34 5.63 2.30 12.25
CA MET A 34 5.37 3.39 11.29
C MET A 34 5.12 2.96 9.84
N GLY A 35 5.80 1.96 9.30
CA GLY A 35 5.64 1.56 7.90
C GLY A 35 6.84 0.80 7.36
N ASN A 36 6.85 0.63 6.04
CA ASN A 36 7.80 -0.16 5.28
C ASN A 36 8.37 0.65 4.11
N VAL A 37 9.70 0.74 4.04
CA VAL A 37 10.41 1.24 2.86
C VAL A 37 11.15 0.09 2.20
N LEU A 38 10.85 -0.17 0.94
CA LEU A 38 11.32 -1.37 0.23
C LEU A 38 11.81 -1.01 -1.17
N THR A 39 12.87 -1.65 -1.65
CA THR A 39 13.36 -1.47 -3.02
C THR A 39 13.87 -2.76 -3.65
N GLY A 40 13.68 -2.88 -4.96
CA GLY A 40 14.16 -4.01 -5.75
C GLY A 40 13.73 -5.37 -5.17
N HIS A 41 14.69 -6.28 -5.04
CA HIS A 41 14.45 -7.65 -4.58
C HIS A 41 13.92 -7.78 -3.14
N ASN A 42 14.13 -6.77 -2.29
CA ASN A 42 13.61 -6.81 -0.92
C ASN A 42 12.07 -6.86 -0.95
N ALA A 43 11.45 -6.09 -1.84
CA ALA A 43 9.99 -6.01 -2.00
C ALA A 43 9.30 -7.33 -2.43
N ASP A 44 10.06 -8.28 -2.99
CA ASP A 44 9.59 -9.62 -3.40
C ASP A 44 9.97 -10.72 -2.38
N THR A 45 10.58 -10.36 -1.25
CA THR A 45 10.95 -11.33 -0.22
C THR A 45 9.72 -11.69 0.62
N PRO A 46 9.25 -12.95 0.63
CA PRO A 46 8.02 -13.31 1.34
C PRO A 46 8.05 -12.94 2.84
N SER A 47 6.91 -12.46 3.34
CA SER A 47 6.65 -12.18 4.75
C SER A 47 5.58 -13.13 5.33
N PRO A 48 5.47 -13.24 6.66
CA PRO A 48 4.42 -14.05 7.30
C PRO A 48 3.04 -13.36 7.35
N TYR A 49 2.94 -12.08 6.99
CA TYR A 49 1.70 -11.31 7.03
C TYR A 49 1.01 -11.29 5.66
N ASP A 50 -0.30 -11.11 5.67
CA ASP A 50 -1.07 -10.82 4.45
C ASP A 50 -0.74 -9.38 4.03
N PHE A 51 0.31 -9.22 3.21
CA PHE A 51 0.83 -7.93 2.77
C PHE A 51 1.34 -8.06 1.34
N ALA A 52 0.94 -7.14 0.46
CA ALA A 52 1.17 -7.27 -0.98
C ALA A 52 2.65 -7.26 -1.37
N MET A 53 3.46 -6.58 -0.57
CA MET A 53 4.90 -6.54 -0.70
C MET A 53 5.48 -7.27 0.49
N GLY A 54 6.50 -8.07 0.26
CA GLY A 54 7.23 -8.64 1.36
C GLY A 54 8.48 -7.83 1.68
N GLY A 55 9.18 -8.20 2.75
CA GLY A 55 10.43 -7.57 3.13
C GLY A 55 11.20 -8.49 4.07
N ARG A 56 12.53 -8.50 3.96
CA ARG A 56 13.37 -9.30 4.85
C ARG A 56 13.35 -8.78 6.29
N GLY A 57 13.06 -7.49 6.46
CA GLY A 57 13.10 -6.82 7.74
C GLY A 57 14.51 -6.72 8.33
N LEU A 58 14.56 -6.18 9.54
CA LEU A 58 15.81 -5.87 10.24
C LEU A 58 16.45 -7.09 10.90
N ASP A 59 15.66 -8.12 11.18
CA ASP A 59 16.09 -9.38 11.79
C ASP A 59 15.15 -10.52 11.34
N PRO A 60 15.62 -11.78 11.22
CA PRO A 60 14.74 -12.92 10.95
C PRO A 60 13.56 -13.08 11.91
N SER A 61 13.63 -12.55 13.15
CA SER A 61 12.50 -12.55 14.09
C SER A 61 11.51 -11.40 13.86
N ILE A 62 11.88 -10.40 13.05
CA ILE A 62 11.04 -9.25 12.68
C ILE A 62 11.04 -9.15 11.15
N PRO A 63 10.50 -10.15 10.44
CA PRO A 63 10.40 -10.10 8.98
C PRO A 63 9.39 -9.03 8.59
N VAL A 64 9.64 -8.33 7.47
CA VAL A 64 8.88 -7.21 6.86
C VAL A 64 9.63 -5.88 6.93
N GLY A 65 9.54 -5.11 5.83
CA GLY A 65 10.16 -3.80 5.72
C GLY A 65 11.62 -3.80 5.24
N ALA A 66 12.27 -2.66 5.46
CA ALA A 66 13.63 -2.39 5.01
C ALA A 66 14.63 -3.42 5.57
N ASP A 67 15.67 -3.71 4.79
CA ASP A 67 16.72 -4.69 5.16
C ASP A 67 18.16 -4.18 4.94
N GLY A 68 18.30 -2.92 4.53
CA GLY A 68 19.57 -2.29 4.20
C GLY A 68 19.90 -2.36 2.71
N THR A 69 18.95 -2.76 1.86
CA THR A 69 19.12 -2.77 0.41
C THR A 69 19.45 -1.37 -0.10
N LEU A 70 20.48 -1.28 -0.95
CA LEU A 70 20.87 -0.04 -1.61
C LEU A 70 19.81 0.39 -2.63
N ILE A 71 19.38 1.65 -2.53
CA ILE A 71 18.54 2.30 -3.54
C ILE A 71 19.38 2.51 -4.80
N LYS A 72 18.91 1.97 -5.93
CA LYS A 72 19.61 2.02 -7.22
C LYS A 72 18.82 2.83 -8.25
N PRO A 73 19.50 3.55 -9.17
CA PRO A 73 18.82 4.24 -10.25
C PRO A 73 17.94 3.30 -11.09
N GLY A 74 16.75 3.78 -11.44
CA GLY A 74 15.75 3.06 -12.23
C GLY A 74 14.99 1.95 -11.49
N ILE A 75 15.34 1.67 -10.23
CA ILE A 75 14.63 0.71 -9.39
C ILE A 75 13.63 1.44 -8.49
N PRO A 76 12.34 1.07 -8.52
CA PRO A 76 11.34 1.56 -7.59
C PRO A 76 11.74 1.44 -6.12
N VAL A 77 11.42 2.48 -5.37
CA VAL A 77 11.42 2.49 -3.91
C VAL A 77 9.98 2.69 -3.48
N MET A 78 9.36 1.64 -2.96
CA MET A 78 8.04 1.79 -2.36
C MET A 78 8.21 2.34 -0.94
N VAL A 79 7.47 3.41 -0.65
CA VAL A 79 7.35 4.00 0.67
C VAL A 79 5.90 3.84 1.09
N ASP A 80 5.65 2.89 1.97
CA ASP A 80 4.34 2.55 2.52
C ASP A 80 4.37 2.89 4.01
N VAL A 81 3.85 4.06 4.38
CA VAL A 81 4.09 4.66 5.69
C VAL A 81 2.82 5.23 6.29
N ASN A 82 2.58 4.83 7.53
CA ASN A 82 1.51 5.31 8.37
C ASN A 82 1.89 6.60 9.11
N GLY A 83 0.86 7.32 9.52
CA GLY A 83 0.97 8.49 10.39
C GLY A 83 -0.02 8.43 11.53
N ASP A 84 0.35 8.94 12.69
CA ASP A 84 -0.55 9.14 13.84
C ASP A 84 -0.35 10.56 14.36
N TYR A 85 -1.31 11.46 14.10
CA TYR A 85 -1.20 12.87 14.52
C TYR A 85 -2.26 13.29 15.54
N THR A 86 -3.27 12.44 15.75
CA THR A 86 -4.44 12.75 16.60
C THR A 86 -4.97 11.55 17.36
N GLY A 87 -4.29 10.40 17.28
CA GLY A 87 -4.79 9.09 17.70
C GLY A 87 -5.53 8.33 16.60
N TYR A 88 -5.80 8.96 15.46
CA TYR A 88 -6.25 8.33 14.22
C TYR A 88 -5.06 8.09 13.29
N MET A 89 -5.05 6.92 12.67
CA MET A 89 -4.05 6.44 11.73
C MET A 89 -4.32 6.99 10.34
N THR A 90 -3.27 7.35 9.64
CA THR A 90 -3.26 7.51 8.18
C THR A 90 -2.48 6.35 7.57
N ASP A 91 -2.87 5.92 6.37
CA ASP A 91 -2.13 4.92 5.61
C ASP A 91 -1.90 5.41 4.17
N MET A 92 -0.65 5.37 3.72
CA MET A 92 -0.28 5.92 2.42
C MET A 92 0.97 5.26 1.86
N THR A 93 0.80 4.77 0.64
CA THR A 93 1.86 4.23 -0.19
C THR A 93 2.15 5.16 -1.36
N ARG A 94 3.44 5.45 -1.60
CA ARG A 94 3.95 6.10 -2.81
C ARG A 94 5.17 5.37 -3.36
N CYS A 95 5.30 5.40 -4.67
CA CYS A 95 6.43 4.84 -5.38
C CYS A 95 7.38 5.96 -5.79
N PHE A 96 8.64 5.84 -5.38
CA PHE A 96 9.72 6.75 -5.74
C PHE A 96 10.72 6.07 -6.67
N VAL A 97 11.50 6.84 -7.43
CA VAL A 97 12.59 6.31 -8.25
C VAL A 97 13.73 7.30 -8.33
N ALA A 98 14.97 6.82 -8.21
CA ALA A 98 16.15 7.62 -8.56
C ALA A 98 16.37 7.54 -10.07
N GLY A 99 16.41 8.67 -10.77
CA GLY A 99 16.55 8.71 -12.23
C GLY A 99 15.25 8.37 -12.98
N GLU A 100 15.35 7.60 -14.07
CA GLU A 100 14.20 7.28 -14.92
C GLU A 100 13.57 5.93 -14.55
N PRO A 101 12.24 5.87 -14.34
CA PRO A 101 11.55 4.60 -14.07
C PRO A 101 11.51 3.70 -15.30
N ALA A 102 11.55 2.39 -15.06
CA ALA A 102 11.25 1.41 -16.11
C ALA A 102 9.81 1.57 -16.61
N GLU A 103 9.59 1.40 -17.92
CA GLU A 103 8.26 1.52 -18.56
C GLU A 103 7.23 0.59 -17.91
N GLU A 104 7.64 -0.63 -17.54
CA GLU A 104 6.76 -1.58 -16.86
C GLU A 104 6.32 -1.11 -15.47
N ALA A 105 7.21 -0.42 -14.73
CA ALA A 105 6.86 0.19 -13.46
C ALA A 105 5.85 1.33 -13.66
N VAL A 106 6.06 2.19 -14.66
CA VAL A 106 5.10 3.25 -15.00
C VAL A 106 3.73 2.65 -15.30
N ARG A 107 3.68 1.65 -16.17
CA ARG A 107 2.43 0.95 -16.55
C ARG A 107 1.71 0.35 -15.34
N ALA A 108 2.44 -0.29 -14.43
CA ALA A 108 1.87 -0.86 -13.21
C ALA A 108 1.33 0.22 -12.26
N ASN A 109 2.05 1.34 -12.11
CA ASN A 109 1.62 2.44 -11.26
C ASN A 109 0.37 3.12 -11.80
N GLU A 110 0.30 3.37 -13.12
CA GLU A 110 -0.89 3.91 -13.77
C GLU A 110 -2.10 2.98 -13.62
N LEU A 111 -1.89 1.67 -13.72
CA LEU A 111 -2.95 0.69 -13.48
C LEU A 111 -3.42 0.70 -12.03
N SER A 112 -2.50 0.79 -11.06
CA SER A 112 -2.82 0.95 -9.64
C SER A 112 -3.70 2.18 -9.39
N VAL A 113 -3.32 3.34 -9.97
CA VAL A 113 -4.11 4.58 -9.92
C VAL A 113 -5.50 4.39 -10.52
N ALA A 114 -5.58 3.75 -11.69
CA ALA A 114 -6.86 3.50 -12.35
C ALA A 114 -7.77 2.57 -11.53
N ILE A 115 -7.21 1.53 -10.90
CA ILE A 115 -7.96 0.64 -10.00
C ILE A 115 -8.50 1.44 -8.80
N CYS A 116 -7.68 2.26 -8.14
CA CYS A 116 -8.15 3.10 -7.04
C CYS A 116 -9.32 4.00 -7.46
N GLY A 117 -9.23 4.64 -8.63
CA GLY A 117 -10.30 5.49 -9.16
C GLY A 117 -11.61 4.73 -9.43
N GLU A 118 -11.52 3.55 -10.06
CA GLU A 118 -12.68 2.70 -10.34
C GLU A 118 -13.34 2.22 -9.04
N LEU A 119 -12.54 1.70 -8.10
CA LEU A 119 -13.06 1.21 -6.82
C LEU A 119 -13.68 2.33 -6.01
N ALA A 120 -13.06 3.51 -5.97
CA ALA A 120 -13.63 4.67 -5.31
C ALA A 120 -15.00 5.04 -5.89
N ALA A 121 -15.18 5.01 -7.21
CA ALA A 121 -16.47 5.28 -7.84
C ALA A 121 -17.54 4.21 -7.52
N MET A 122 -17.13 2.94 -7.38
CA MET A 122 -18.03 1.85 -7.00
C MET A 122 -18.39 1.81 -5.52
N MET A 123 -17.60 2.46 -4.67
CA MET A 123 -17.70 2.38 -3.21
C MET A 123 -18.83 3.26 -2.67
N ILE A 124 -20.07 2.79 -2.84
CA ILE A 124 -21.30 3.40 -2.29
C ILE A 124 -21.96 2.47 -1.26
N PRO A 125 -22.84 3.01 -0.37
CA PRO A 125 -23.56 2.20 0.61
C PRO A 125 -24.31 1.02 -0.03
N GLY A 126 -24.19 -0.16 0.59
CA GLY A 126 -24.81 -1.39 0.10
C GLY A 126 -23.93 -2.21 -0.86
N THR A 127 -22.79 -1.68 -1.30
CA THR A 127 -21.85 -2.42 -2.16
C THR A 127 -21.18 -3.54 -1.38
N PRO A 128 -21.18 -4.81 -1.85
CA PRO A 128 -20.39 -5.87 -1.22
C PRO A 128 -18.88 -5.64 -1.41
N ALA A 129 -18.09 -5.70 -0.34
CA ALA A 129 -16.65 -5.48 -0.41
C ALA A 129 -15.92 -6.46 -1.36
N ARG A 130 -16.40 -7.70 -1.45
CA ARG A 130 -15.87 -8.70 -2.39
C ARG A 130 -16.03 -8.31 -3.87
N ASP A 131 -17.04 -7.50 -4.20
CA ASP A 131 -17.30 -7.09 -5.59
C ASP A 131 -16.28 -6.03 -6.02
N LEU A 132 -15.85 -5.17 -5.09
CA LEU A 132 -14.71 -4.25 -5.28
C LEU A 132 -13.41 -5.04 -5.54
N TYR A 133 -13.11 -6.06 -4.73
CA TYR A 133 -11.95 -6.93 -4.97
C TYR A 133 -12.01 -7.60 -6.36
N ALA A 134 -13.16 -8.17 -6.71
CA ALA A 134 -13.36 -8.82 -8.01
C ALA A 134 -13.14 -7.86 -9.18
N ARG A 135 -13.55 -6.59 -9.05
CA ARG A 135 -13.29 -5.57 -10.06
C ARG A 135 -11.80 -5.28 -10.22
N ALA A 136 -11.07 -5.09 -9.13
CA ALA A 136 -9.63 -4.83 -9.17
C ALA A 136 -8.86 -5.99 -9.83
N ALA A 137 -9.15 -7.23 -9.41
CA ALA A 137 -8.55 -8.43 -10.00
C ALA A 137 -8.85 -8.55 -11.50
N LEU A 138 -10.09 -8.24 -11.93
CA LEU A 138 -10.45 -8.23 -13.35
C LEU A 138 -9.67 -7.18 -14.14
N MET A 139 -9.48 -5.97 -13.59
CA MET A 139 -8.67 -4.93 -14.25
C MET A 139 -7.21 -5.36 -14.39
N ALA A 140 -6.62 -5.94 -13.34
CA ALA A 140 -5.28 -6.51 -13.41
C ALA A 140 -5.15 -7.61 -14.46
N GLN A 141 -6.15 -8.50 -14.55
CA GLN A 141 -6.22 -9.55 -15.58
C GLN A 141 -6.31 -8.95 -16.99
N GLN A 142 -7.19 -7.98 -17.21
CA GLN A 142 -7.38 -7.31 -18.51
C GLN A 142 -6.12 -6.58 -18.99
N ALA A 143 -5.32 -6.05 -18.05
CA ALA A 143 -4.03 -5.42 -18.34
C ALA A 143 -2.88 -6.43 -18.53
N GLY A 144 -3.13 -7.72 -18.35
CA GLY A 144 -2.11 -8.77 -18.42
C GLY A 144 -1.10 -8.71 -17.28
N MET A 145 -1.51 -8.25 -16.09
CA MET A 145 -0.66 -8.08 -14.90
C MET A 145 -1.14 -8.89 -13.70
N ALA A 146 -2.04 -9.86 -13.90
CA ALA A 146 -2.61 -10.67 -12.81
C ALA A 146 -1.54 -11.42 -12.00
N ASP A 147 -0.50 -11.96 -12.64
CA ASP A 147 0.55 -12.73 -11.96
C ASP A 147 1.38 -11.87 -10.98
N ASN A 148 1.40 -10.56 -11.19
CA ASN A 148 2.13 -9.58 -10.37
C ASN A 148 1.20 -8.80 -9.43
N PHE A 149 -0.12 -9.01 -9.49
CA PHE A 149 -1.11 -8.22 -8.77
C PHE A 149 -1.21 -8.67 -7.32
N MET A 150 -1.07 -7.73 -6.39
CA MET A 150 -0.99 -7.98 -4.95
C MET A 150 0.14 -8.94 -4.54
N GLY A 151 1.21 -9.01 -5.34
CA GLY A 151 2.38 -9.84 -5.04
C GLY A 151 2.87 -10.65 -6.25
N TYR A 152 3.96 -11.38 -6.06
CA TYR A 152 4.53 -12.26 -7.09
C TYR A 152 4.85 -13.66 -6.56
N ARG A 153 5.72 -13.76 -5.54
CA ARG A 153 6.01 -15.06 -4.88
C ARG A 153 5.00 -15.42 -3.79
N SER A 154 4.43 -14.40 -3.16
CA SER A 154 3.32 -14.48 -2.22
C SER A 154 2.31 -13.44 -2.64
N HIS A 155 1.03 -13.79 -2.65
CA HIS A 155 -0.06 -12.89 -3.07
C HIS A 155 -0.94 -12.56 -1.88
N ALA A 156 -1.09 -11.27 -1.62
CA ALA A 156 -2.00 -10.78 -0.60
C ALA A 156 -3.47 -11.02 -0.99
N GLY A 157 -4.27 -11.37 0.02
CA GLY A 157 -5.66 -11.78 -0.09
C GLY A 157 -6.67 -10.63 -0.11
N PHE A 158 -6.23 -9.39 -0.28
CA PHE A 158 -7.06 -8.19 -0.22
C PHE A 158 -6.49 -7.09 -1.12
N VAL A 159 -7.23 -5.99 -1.33
CA VAL A 159 -6.81 -4.80 -2.09
C VAL A 159 -7.09 -3.48 -1.34
N GLY A 160 -7.55 -3.60 -0.11
CA GLY A 160 -7.85 -2.47 0.77
C GLY A 160 -8.49 -2.91 2.08
N HIS A 161 -8.49 -2.01 3.05
CA HIS A 161 -9.01 -2.24 4.40
C HIS A 161 -9.55 -0.94 5.01
N GLY A 162 -10.34 -1.07 6.06
CA GLY A 162 -10.72 0.06 6.89
C GLY A 162 -9.49 0.64 7.59
N VAL A 163 -9.50 1.94 7.84
CA VAL A 163 -8.47 2.65 8.62
C VAL A 163 -9.13 3.66 9.54
N GLY A 164 -8.68 3.74 10.79
CA GLY A 164 -9.29 4.58 11.81
C GLY A 164 -8.36 4.79 13.00
N ILE A 165 -8.71 4.26 14.16
CA ILE A 165 -7.81 4.24 15.34
C ILE A 165 -6.78 3.10 15.29
N GLN A 166 -7.00 2.14 14.40
CA GLN A 166 -6.06 1.10 14.00
C GLN A 166 -5.76 1.25 12.50
N VAL A 167 -4.58 0.80 12.09
CA VAL A 167 -4.12 0.81 10.70
C VAL A 167 -5.04 -0.08 9.86
N ASN A 168 -5.27 -1.32 10.32
CA ASN A 168 -6.19 -2.25 9.69
C ASN A 168 -7.47 -2.40 10.52
N GLU A 169 -8.61 -2.03 9.93
CA GLU A 169 -9.95 -2.18 10.46
C GLU A 169 -10.90 -2.76 9.41
N LEU A 170 -12.16 -2.98 9.79
CA LEU A 170 -13.22 -3.30 8.85
C LEU A 170 -13.71 -2.02 8.13
N PRO A 171 -14.22 -2.12 6.89
CA PRO A 171 -14.37 -3.34 6.10
C PRO A 171 -13.08 -3.75 5.38
N VAL A 172 -12.90 -5.05 5.13
CA VAL A 172 -11.78 -5.57 4.34
C VAL A 172 -12.23 -5.86 2.90
N ILE A 173 -11.49 -5.33 1.92
CA ILE A 173 -11.75 -5.50 0.49
C ILE A 173 -11.04 -6.76 0.00
N ALA A 174 -11.67 -7.91 0.19
CA ALA A 174 -11.10 -9.24 -0.06
C ALA A 174 -12.10 -10.17 -0.78
N PRO A 175 -11.64 -11.22 -1.50
CA PRO A 175 -12.52 -12.07 -2.32
C PRO A 175 -13.58 -12.83 -1.51
N ARG A 176 -13.31 -13.08 -0.22
CA ARG A 176 -14.24 -13.78 0.70
C ARG A 176 -14.88 -12.85 1.73
N SER A 177 -14.70 -11.54 1.59
CA SER A 177 -15.29 -10.56 2.50
C SER A 177 -16.82 -10.68 2.51
N ARG A 178 -17.38 -10.55 3.70
CA ARG A 178 -18.84 -10.48 3.92
C ARG A 178 -19.28 -9.06 4.26
N ASP A 179 -18.34 -8.12 4.29
CA ASP A 179 -18.62 -6.75 4.65
C ASP A 179 -19.43 -6.08 3.55
N ILE A 180 -20.32 -5.20 3.99
CA ILE A 180 -21.12 -4.33 3.14
C ILE A 180 -20.63 -2.92 3.41
N ILE A 181 -20.31 -2.21 2.33
CA ILE A 181 -19.85 -0.82 2.40
C ILE A 181 -20.99 0.05 2.95
N GLU A 182 -20.66 0.93 3.90
CA GLU A 182 -21.58 1.89 4.51
C GLU A 182 -21.04 3.33 4.37
N ALA A 183 -21.95 4.30 4.38
CA ALA A 183 -21.58 5.72 4.38
C ALA A 183 -20.74 6.04 5.63
N GLY A 184 -19.65 6.80 5.43
CA GLY A 184 -18.71 7.14 6.50
C GLY A 184 -17.66 6.08 6.80
N ASN A 185 -17.68 4.91 6.14
CA ASN A 185 -16.50 4.03 6.15
C ASN A 185 -15.28 4.81 5.62
N VAL A 186 -14.13 4.59 6.25
CA VAL A 186 -12.85 5.16 5.85
C VAL A 186 -11.96 4.00 5.43
N ILE A 187 -11.63 3.94 4.13
CA ILE A 187 -11.02 2.76 3.52
C ILE A 187 -9.74 3.17 2.80
N ALA A 188 -8.63 2.52 3.15
CA ALA A 188 -7.40 2.55 2.38
C ALA A 188 -7.51 1.56 1.22
N LEU A 189 -7.30 2.04 -0.01
CA LEU A 189 -7.22 1.20 -1.21
C LEU A 189 -5.78 1.17 -1.69
N GLU A 190 -5.23 -0.04 -1.84
CA GLU A 190 -3.80 -0.27 -2.05
C GLU A 190 -3.48 -1.32 -3.13
N PRO A 191 -4.04 -1.22 -4.36
CA PRO A 191 -3.69 -2.13 -5.43
C PRO A 191 -2.21 -2.01 -5.79
N LYS A 192 -1.40 -2.98 -5.38
CA LYS A 192 0.06 -3.01 -5.56
C LYS A 192 0.43 -4.09 -6.58
N PHE A 193 1.57 -3.88 -7.26
CA PHE A 193 2.14 -4.82 -8.21
C PHE A 193 3.59 -5.12 -7.83
N VAL A 194 3.95 -6.39 -7.67
CA VAL A 194 5.34 -6.81 -7.45
C VAL A 194 5.89 -7.37 -8.74
N ILE A 195 6.83 -6.65 -9.36
CA ILE A 195 7.38 -7.02 -10.66
C ILE A 195 8.76 -7.67 -10.46
N PRO A 196 8.98 -8.89 -10.97
CA PRO A 196 10.26 -9.58 -10.83
C PRO A 196 11.44 -8.75 -11.33
N GLY A 197 12.44 -8.54 -10.47
CA GLY A 197 13.63 -7.75 -10.80
C GLY A 197 13.49 -6.23 -10.66
N LEU A 198 12.27 -5.69 -10.62
CA LEU A 198 12.02 -4.26 -10.37
C LEU A 198 11.56 -3.99 -8.94
N GLY A 199 10.82 -4.90 -8.32
CA GLY A 199 10.24 -4.73 -6.99
C GLY A 199 8.80 -4.25 -7.05
N ALA A 200 8.33 -3.67 -5.95
CA ALA A 200 6.93 -3.29 -5.81
C ALA A 200 6.64 -1.88 -6.36
N VAL A 201 5.45 -1.74 -6.96
CA VAL A 201 4.95 -0.51 -7.57
C VAL A 201 3.45 -0.38 -7.34
N GLY A 202 3.00 0.83 -7.08
CA GLY A 202 1.59 1.12 -6.86
C GLY A 202 1.43 2.37 -6.03
N ILE A 203 0.19 2.64 -5.63
CA ILE A 203 -0.16 3.68 -4.69
C ILE A 203 -1.15 3.14 -3.67
N GLU A 204 -1.31 3.92 -2.61
CA GLU A 204 -2.41 3.74 -1.69
C GLU A 204 -2.95 5.10 -1.27
N ASN A 205 -4.28 5.18 -1.25
CA ASN A 205 -5.01 6.37 -0.83
C ASN A 205 -6.13 5.96 0.10
N THR A 206 -6.45 6.86 1.02
CA THR A 206 -7.59 6.73 1.92
C THR A 206 -8.80 7.46 1.35
N TYR A 207 -9.95 6.81 1.39
CA TYR A 207 -11.23 7.30 0.89
C TYR A 207 -12.27 7.30 1.99
N ILE A 208 -13.05 8.38 2.08
CA ILE A 208 -14.26 8.44 2.90
C ILE A 208 -15.46 8.12 2.01
N VAL A 209 -16.23 7.09 2.37
CA VAL A 209 -17.41 6.66 1.63
C VAL A 209 -18.55 7.66 1.81
N THR A 210 -19.10 8.11 0.68
CA THR A 210 -20.29 8.95 0.60
C THR A 210 -21.41 8.22 -0.14
N GLU A 211 -22.59 8.82 -0.21
CA GLU A 211 -23.71 8.32 -1.01
C GLU A 211 -23.41 8.25 -2.53
N GLN A 212 -22.36 8.92 -3.01
CA GLN A 212 -22.00 9.00 -4.43
C GLN A 212 -20.67 8.31 -4.78
N GLY A 213 -19.98 7.74 -3.79
CA GLY A 213 -18.68 7.09 -3.97
C GLY A 213 -17.68 7.47 -2.88
N GLY A 214 -16.47 6.96 -2.98
CA GLY A 214 -15.34 7.31 -2.12
C GLY A 214 -14.72 8.65 -2.49
N VAL A 215 -14.57 9.55 -1.52
CA VAL A 215 -13.82 10.81 -1.67
C VAL A 215 -12.44 10.63 -1.06
N SER A 216 -11.39 10.81 -1.87
CA SER A 216 -10.00 10.72 -1.40
C SER A 216 -9.70 11.84 -0.42
N VAL A 217 -9.11 11.49 0.73
CA VAL A 217 -8.53 12.44 1.69
C VAL A 217 -7.01 12.50 1.61
N THR A 218 -6.40 11.59 0.85
CA THR A 218 -4.97 11.64 0.52
C THR A 218 -4.73 12.69 -0.56
N THR A 219 -3.87 13.67 -0.28
CA THR A 219 -3.57 14.81 -1.15
C THR A 219 -2.22 14.71 -1.86
N ALA A 220 -1.40 13.71 -1.51
CA ALA A 220 -0.08 13.53 -2.11
C ALA A 220 -0.20 13.22 -3.62
N PRO A 221 0.72 13.72 -4.46
CA PRO A 221 0.75 13.43 -5.89
C PRO A 221 0.68 11.93 -6.17
N GLN A 222 -0.04 11.56 -7.22
CA GLN A 222 -0.11 10.18 -7.73
C GLN A 222 0.88 10.01 -8.88
N GLY A 223 1.24 8.77 -9.19
CA GLY A 223 2.32 8.48 -10.13
C GLY A 223 3.61 8.05 -9.44
N ILE A 224 4.62 7.73 -10.24
CA ILE A 224 5.99 7.53 -9.74
C ILE A 224 6.65 8.89 -9.54
N ILE A 225 7.19 9.12 -8.35
CA ILE A 225 7.85 10.37 -7.95
C ILE A 225 9.37 10.22 -8.15
N LYS A 226 9.99 11.16 -8.86
CA LYS A 226 11.45 11.18 -9.04
C LYS A 226 12.13 11.72 -7.79
N LEU A 227 13.18 11.03 -7.34
CA LEU A 227 14.11 11.52 -6.33
C LEU A 227 15.20 12.33 -7.03
N ASP A 228 15.29 13.61 -6.71
CA ASP A 228 16.31 14.55 -7.20
C ASP A 228 17.65 14.39 -6.45
#